data_AF-A0AAV6X6E3-F1
#
_entry.id   AF-A0AAV6X6E3-F1
#
_cell.length_a   1.000
_cell.length_b   1.000
_cell.length_c   1.000
_cell.angle_alpha   90.00
_cell.angle_beta   90.00
_cell.angle_gamma   90.00
#
_symmetry.space_group_name_H-M   'P 1'
#
loop_
_entity.id
_entity.type
_entity.pdbx_description
1 polymer ?
#
loop_
_entity_poly.entity_id
_entity_poly.type
_entity_poly.pdbx_seq_one_letter_code
_entity_poly.pdbx_strand_id
1 'polypeptide(L)'
;MKTIKETILHNFIFAPIIFSLIISQVSSQSSPSPARPPPEDAPVFARWLVKQGLWGVLNTLDSARSPFGNVMSYSDGGTGTPYFYLSTLDPTAVFGSINPRASFTLSEYELGYSCNGKDPQSPLCAKITFSGRLKLLAPNSKEGSVARGALFEKHPQFRGFPLQNGTFNVFKLVIKSIFLVNLAAPQRNLTVEEYYLAKST
;
A
#
# COMPACT_ATOMS: atom_id res chain seq x y z
N MET A 1 -15.67 14.10 -68.82
CA MET A 1 -16.10 13.24 -67.70
C MET A 1 -14.98 13.25 -66.66
N LYS A 2 -14.99 14.26 -65.77
CA LYS A 2 -13.93 14.51 -64.78
C LYS A 2 -14.19 13.70 -63.52
N THR A 3 -13.12 13.10 -63.01
CA THR A 3 -13.07 12.00 -62.06
C THR A 3 -13.37 12.44 -60.62
N ILE A 4 -13.93 11.52 -59.83
CA ILE A 4 -14.45 11.61 -58.44
C ILE A 4 -13.34 11.88 -57.39
N LYS A 5 -12.29 12.64 -57.73
CA LYS A 5 -11.18 13.00 -56.82
C LYS A 5 -11.28 14.39 -56.20
N GLU A 6 -12.15 15.27 -56.69
CA GLU A 6 -12.18 16.68 -56.23
C GLU A 6 -13.19 17.00 -55.11
N THR A 7 -14.15 16.13 -54.80
CA THR A 7 -15.12 16.40 -53.72
C THR A 7 -14.58 16.06 -52.33
N ILE A 8 -13.47 15.30 -52.22
CA ILE A 8 -12.94 14.82 -50.93
C ILE A 8 -11.95 15.82 -50.31
N LEU A 9 -11.44 16.79 -51.08
CA LEU A 9 -10.40 17.72 -50.60
C LEU A 9 -10.94 18.98 -49.89
N HIS A 10 -12.26 19.16 -49.78
CA HIS A 10 -12.84 20.36 -49.14
C HIS A 10 -13.43 20.14 -47.74
N ASN A 11 -13.58 18.89 -47.28
CA ASN A 11 -14.05 18.62 -45.91
C ASN A 11 -12.92 18.36 -44.90
N PHE A 12 -11.66 18.55 -45.28
CA PHE A 12 -10.51 18.33 -44.38
C PHE A 12 -9.82 19.60 -43.88
N ILE A 13 -10.38 20.80 -44.14
CA ILE A 13 -9.70 22.07 -43.81
C ILE A 13 -10.39 22.88 -42.70
N PHE A 14 -11.63 22.56 -42.29
CA PHE A 14 -12.37 23.40 -41.31
C PHE A 14 -12.89 22.72 -40.04
N ALA A 15 -12.45 21.50 -39.73
CA ALA A 15 -12.73 20.87 -38.43
C ALA A 15 -11.59 20.90 -37.38
N PRO A 16 -10.48 21.66 -37.48
CA PRO A 16 -9.47 21.67 -36.42
C PRO A 16 -9.45 22.99 -35.62
N ILE A 17 -10.59 23.54 -35.13
CA ILE A 17 -10.53 24.76 -34.30
C ILE A 17 -11.45 24.74 -33.04
N ILE A 18 -12.45 23.85 -32.93
CA ILE A 18 -13.35 23.80 -31.74
C ILE A 18 -13.13 22.54 -30.90
N PHE A 19 -11.86 22.14 -30.71
CA PHE A 19 -11.49 21.15 -29.69
C PHE A 19 -10.21 21.61 -28.99
N SER A 20 -10.22 22.85 -28.54
CA SER A 20 -9.18 23.41 -27.68
C SER A 20 -9.87 24.27 -26.63
N LEU A 21 -9.44 24.10 -25.38
CA LEU A 21 -9.91 24.76 -24.15
C LEU A 21 -11.16 24.18 -23.46
N ILE A 22 -11.05 22.97 -22.91
CA ILE A 22 -11.37 22.75 -21.48
C ILE A 22 -10.34 21.73 -20.93
N ILE A 23 -9.07 22.14 -20.82
CA ILE A 23 -8.17 21.50 -19.86
C ILE A 23 -8.53 22.13 -18.53
N SER A 24 -9.47 21.53 -17.81
CA SER A 24 -9.69 21.86 -16.41
C SER A 24 -8.36 21.65 -15.70
N GLN A 25 -7.71 22.75 -15.30
CA GLN A 25 -6.59 22.69 -14.39
C GLN A 25 -7.13 22.14 -13.07
N VAL A 26 -7.09 20.83 -12.91
CA VAL A 26 -7.16 20.21 -11.60
C VAL A 26 -5.88 20.63 -10.91
N SER A 27 -5.97 21.72 -10.16
CA SER A 27 -4.96 22.11 -9.20
C SER A 27 -4.84 20.97 -8.21
N SER A 28 -3.90 20.05 -8.42
CA SER A 28 -3.49 19.08 -7.41
C SER A 28 -2.91 19.88 -6.26
N GLN A 29 -3.78 20.24 -5.32
CA GLN A 29 -3.37 20.87 -4.08
C GLN A 29 -2.61 19.80 -3.31
N SER A 30 -1.28 19.78 -3.49
CA SER A 30 -0.41 18.85 -2.78
C SER A 30 -0.53 19.17 -1.30
N SER A 31 -1.28 18.35 -0.57
CA SER A 31 -1.29 18.42 0.88
C SER A 31 0.15 18.24 1.36
N PRO A 32 0.63 19.07 2.30
CA PRO A 32 1.99 18.94 2.80
C PRO A 32 2.22 17.53 3.36
N SER A 33 3.31 16.88 2.96
CA SER A 33 3.68 15.56 3.47
C SER A 33 3.81 15.62 5.00
N PRO A 34 3.30 14.61 5.73
CA PRO A 34 3.45 14.58 7.18
C PRO A 34 4.91 14.62 7.62
N ALA A 35 5.20 15.40 8.66
CA ALA A 35 6.55 15.51 9.19
C ALA A 35 7.05 14.15 9.69
N ARG A 36 8.30 13.84 9.39
CA ARG A 36 9.00 12.66 9.90
C ARG A 36 9.16 12.78 11.43
N PRO A 37 8.64 11.86 12.25
CA PRO A 37 8.76 11.95 13.70
C PRO A 37 10.21 11.81 14.19
N PRO A 38 10.51 12.26 15.42
CA PRO A 38 11.76 11.95 16.09
C PRO A 38 11.97 10.43 16.17
N PRO A 39 13.10 9.90 15.71
CA PRO A 39 13.34 8.46 15.69
C PRO A 39 13.52 7.84 17.10
N GLU A 40 13.73 8.65 18.13
CA GLU A 40 13.81 8.22 19.53
C GLU A 40 12.45 7.72 20.08
N ASP A 41 11.35 8.22 19.51
CA ASP A 41 9.99 7.76 19.80
C ASP A 41 9.61 6.61 18.84
N ALA A 42 10.24 5.46 19.04
CA ALA A 42 10.06 4.27 18.20
C ALA A 42 8.60 3.86 17.98
N PRO A 43 7.70 3.86 19.00
CA PRO A 43 6.29 3.55 18.79
C PRO A 43 5.57 4.54 17.85
N VAL A 44 5.74 5.85 18.07
CA VAL A 44 5.11 6.88 17.22
C VAL A 44 5.70 6.85 15.82
N PHE A 45 7.02 6.69 15.70
CA PHE A 45 7.72 6.57 14.43
C PHE A 45 7.21 5.37 13.62
N ALA A 46 7.11 4.19 14.26
CA ALA A 46 6.59 2.99 13.61
C ALA A 46 5.16 3.20 13.10
N ARG A 47 4.29 3.80 13.92
CA ARG A 47 2.90 4.08 13.54
C ARG A 47 2.78 5.10 12.43
N TRP A 48 3.65 6.11 12.41
CA TRP A 48 3.74 7.05 11.30
C TRP A 48 4.15 6.33 10.01
N LEU A 49 5.23 5.54 10.02
CA LEU A 49 5.73 4.85 8.83
C LEU A 49 4.65 3.93 8.20
N VAL A 50 3.91 3.19 9.04
CA VAL A 50 2.80 2.34 8.61
C VAL A 50 1.60 3.15 8.09
N LYS A 51 1.29 4.29 8.69
CA LYS A 51 0.23 5.18 8.19
C LYS A 51 0.57 5.76 6.82
N GLN A 52 1.83 6.13 6.61
CA GLN A 52 2.30 6.75 5.35
C GLN A 52 2.45 5.76 4.19
N GLY A 53 2.91 4.52 4.46
CA GLY A 53 3.21 3.56 3.39
C GLY A 53 1.97 3.13 2.60
N LEU A 54 2.10 2.93 1.28
CA LEU A 54 1.01 2.49 0.39
C LEU A 54 1.06 0.99 0.10
N TRP A 55 2.26 0.43 0.04
CA TRP A 55 2.53 -0.96 -0.26
C TRP A 55 3.72 -1.45 0.57
N GLY A 56 4.03 -2.74 0.47
CA GLY A 56 5.23 -3.34 1.05
C GLY A 56 5.40 -4.77 0.56
N VAL A 57 6.31 -5.52 1.16
CA VAL A 57 6.53 -6.95 0.83
C VAL A 57 5.89 -7.82 1.89
N LEU A 58 4.81 -8.54 1.52
CA LEU A 58 4.19 -9.57 2.33
C LEU A 58 4.83 -10.91 2.01
N ASN A 59 5.41 -11.53 3.03
CA ASN A 59 6.08 -12.81 2.94
C ASN A 59 5.20 -13.89 3.55
N THR A 60 4.96 -14.94 2.79
CA THR A 60 4.27 -16.17 3.22
C THR A 60 5.19 -17.37 3.04
N LEU A 61 4.71 -18.57 3.39
CA LEU A 61 5.46 -19.81 3.19
C LEU A 61 4.78 -20.66 2.13
N ASP A 62 5.50 -21.01 1.07
CA ASP A 62 4.98 -21.92 0.04
C ASP A 62 4.75 -23.34 0.60
N SER A 63 4.34 -24.26 -0.28
CA SER A 63 4.08 -25.67 0.09
C SER A 63 5.32 -26.40 0.62
N ALA A 64 6.52 -26.01 0.19
CA ALA A 64 7.80 -26.53 0.67
C ALA A 64 8.32 -25.80 1.93
N ARG A 65 7.55 -24.83 2.45
CA ARG A 65 7.92 -23.92 3.54
C ARG A 65 9.07 -22.97 3.21
N SER A 66 9.32 -22.72 1.92
CA SER A 66 10.24 -21.68 1.48
C SER A 66 9.59 -20.30 1.69
N PRO A 67 10.34 -19.28 2.14
CA PRO A 67 9.84 -17.91 2.17
C PRO A 67 9.51 -17.42 0.76
N PHE A 68 8.28 -16.94 0.58
CA PHE A 68 7.79 -16.36 -0.65
C PHE A 68 7.35 -14.92 -0.39
N GLY A 69 8.11 -13.94 -0.90
CA GLY A 69 7.79 -12.51 -0.80
C GLY A 69 7.02 -12.03 -2.03
N ASN A 70 5.95 -11.27 -1.80
CA ASN A 70 5.16 -10.66 -2.86
C ASN A 70 4.81 -9.21 -2.52
N VAL A 71 4.71 -8.36 -3.54
CA VAL A 71 4.39 -6.94 -3.38
C VAL A 71 2.90 -6.79 -3.12
N MET A 72 2.55 -6.20 -1.98
CA MET A 72 1.17 -6.03 -1.55
C MET A 72 0.88 -4.59 -1.18
N SER A 73 -0.15 -4.05 -1.81
CA SER A 73 -0.80 -2.82 -1.36
C SER A 73 -1.60 -3.08 -0.08
N TYR A 74 -1.58 -2.13 0.85
CA TYR A 74 -2.22 -2.28 2.16
C TYR A 74 -2.83 -0.97 2.67
N SER A 75 -3.64 -1.08 3.70
CA SER A 75 -4.09 0.06 4.52
C SER A 75 -4.08 -0.36 5.98
N ASP A 76 -3.75 0.56 6.88
CA ASP A 76 -3.81 0.29 8.32
C ASP A 76 -5.13 0.78 8.96
N GLY A 77 -5.97 1.48 8.19
CA GLY A 77 -7.19 2.12 8.67
C GLY A 77 -6.98 3.07 9.85
N GLY A 78 -5.77 3.63 10.00
CA GLY A 78 -5.38 4.45 11.15
C GLY A 78 -5.12 3.67 12.45
N THR A 79 -5.28 2.36 12.45
CA THR A 79 -5.13 1.49 13.63
C THR A 79 -3.72 0.96 13.82
N GLY A 80 -2.87 1.05 12.78
CA GLY A 80 -1.58 0.36 12.73
C GLY A 80 -1.66 -1.13 12.36
N THR A 81 -2.83 -1.76 12.23
CA THR A 81 -2.92 -3.15 11.76
C THR A 81 -2.91 -3.19 10.23
N PRO A 82 -1.94 -3.85 9.56
CA PRO A 82 -1.97 -3.97 8.11
C PRO A 82 -3.13 -4.85 7.64
N TYR A 83 -4.01 -4.27 6.83
CA TYR A 83 -5.07 -4.96 6.10
C TYR A 83 -4.69 -5.07 4.62
N PHE A 84 -5.10 -6.16 3.97
CA PHE A 84 -4.81 -6.46 2.57
C PHE A 84 -6.09 -6.86 1.85
N TYR A 85 -6.16 -6.59 0.54
CA TYR A 85 -7.25 -7.05 -0.32
C TYR A 85 -6.71 -8.03 -1.35
N LEU A 86 -6.88 -9.33 -1.10
CA LEU A 86 -6.21 -10.37 -1.85
C LEU A 86 -7.22 -11.24 -2.59
N SER A 87 -6.90 -11.59 -3.84
CA SER A 87 -7.62 -12.61 -4.59
C SER A 87 -7.29 -13.99 -4.03
N THR A 88 -8.27 -14.89 -3.96
CA THR A 88 -8.03 -16.31 -3.60
C THR A 88 -7.21 -17.06 -4.65
N LEU A 89 -6.92 -16.45 -5.81
CA LEU A 89 -6.06 -16.99 -6.85
C LEU A 89 -4.59 -16.56 -6.69
N ASP A 90 -4.32 -15.54 -5.88
CA ASP A 90 -2.96 -15.07 -5.64
C ASP A 90 -2.20 -16.08 -4.76
N PRO A 91 -0.97 -16.50 -5.13
CA PRO A 91 -0.18 -17.43 -4.33
C PRO A 91 -0.02 -17.01 -2.88
N THR A 92 0.10 -15.71 -2.58
CA THR A 92 0.21 -15.19 -1.21
C THR A 92 -1.03 -15.53 -0.38
N ALA A 93 -2.24 -15.39 -0.94
CA ALA A 93 -3.47 -15.76 -0.24
C ALA A 93 -3.59 -17.28 -0.06
N VAL A 94 -3.24 -18.05 -1.10
CA VAL A 94 -3.25 -19.53 -1.06
C VAL A 94 -2.28 -20.04 0.01
N PHE A 95 -1.03 -19.59 -0.04
CA PHE A 95 0.01 -19.97 0.91
C PHE A 95 -0.34 -19.56 2.35
N GLY A 96 -0.85 -18.34 2.54
CA GLY A 96 -1.31 -17.86 3.84
C GLY A 96 -2.50 -18.64 4.41
N SER A 97 -3.34 -19.23 3.56
CA SER A 97 -4.44 -20.10 4.00
C SER A 97 -3.97 -21.47 4.50
N ILE A 98 -2.88 -21.99 3.93
CA ILE A 98 -2.28 -23.28 4.30
C ILE A 98 -1.39 -23.10 5.53
N ASN A 99 -0.52 -22.10 5.52
CA ASN A 99 0.35 -21.73 6.63
C ASN A 99 0.19 -20.23 6.91
N PRO A 100 -0.50 -19.86 8.00
CA PRO A 100 -0.78 -18.46 8.26
C PRO A 100 0.45 -17.69 8.75
N ARG A 101 1.61 -18.31 9.00
CA ARG A 101 2.82 -17.56 9.38
C ARG A 101 3.22 -16.64 8.24
N ALA A 102 3.36 -15.36 8.54
CA ALA A 102 3.70 -14.34 7.56
C ALA A 102 4.54 -13.23 8.19
N SER A 103 5.26 -12.50 7.35
CA SER A 103 5.87 -11.22 7.74
C SER A 103 5.58 -10.14 6.71
N PHE A 104 5.52 -8.88 7.14
CA PHE A 104 5.29 -7.75 6.27
C PHE A 104 6.35 -6.68 6.50
N THR A 105 7.04 -6.28 5.44
CA THR A 105 8.15 -5.34 5.50
C THR A 105 7.81 -4.05 4.75
N LEU A 106 8.14 -2.92 5.36
CA LEU A 106 8.01 -1.59 4.78
C LEU A 106 9.36 -0.87 4.81
N SER A 107 9.59 -0.04 3.80
CA SER A 107 10.75 0.85 3.71
C SER A 107 10.30 2.30 3.71
N GLU A 108 10.91 3.12 4.57
CA GLU A 108 10.72 4.58 4.56
C GLU A 108 11.12 5.18 3.20
N TYR A 109 12.03 4.53 2.47
CA TYR A 109 12.48 4.98 1.17
C TYR A 109 11.33 5.10 0.15
N GLU A 110 10.31 4.25 0.25
CA GLU A 110 9.15 4.27 -0.63
C GLU A 110 8.31 5.54 -0.49
N LEU A 111 8.44 6.26 0.63
CA LEU A 111 7.75 7.54 0.83
C LEU A 111 8.33 8.65 -0.07
N GLY A 112 9.60 8.53 -0.49
CA GLY A 112 10.25 9.44 -1.43
C GLY A 112 10.64 10.82 -0.88
N TYR A 113 10.19 11.20 0.32
CA TYR A 113 10.44 12.55 0.88
C TYR A 113 11.18 12.58 2.23
N SER A 114 11.24 11.48 2.98
CA SER A 114 11.65 11.53 4.39
C SER A 114 13.05 10.96 4.68
N CYS A 115 13.63 10.18 3.76
CA CYS A 115 14.95 9.57 3.95
C CYS A 115 16.14 10.51 3.71
N ASN A 116 15.94 11.78 3.36
CA ASN A 116 17.02 12.79 3.20
C ASN A 116 18.22 12.33 2.35
N GLY A 117 17.94 11.68 1.20
CA GLY A 117 18.96 11.19 0.28
C GLY A 117 19.78 10.00 0.78
N LYS A 118 19.38 9.35 1.89
CA LYS A 118 20.04 8.15 2.40
C LYS A 118 19.60 6.91 1.62
N ASP A 119 20.54 5.99 1.46
CA ASP A 119 20.32 4.67 0.87
C ASP A 119 19.27 3.86 1.69
N PRO A 120 18.39 3.05 1.06
CA PRO A 120 17.38 2.24 1.78
C PRO A 120 17.96 1.29 2.83
N GLN A 121 19.21 0.83 2.67
CA GLN A 121 19.89 -0.02 3.64
C GLN A 121 20.37 0.77 4.85
N SER A 122 20.63 2.08 4.71
CA SER A 122 21.06 2.95 5.81
C SER A 122 20.10 2.84 7.00
N PRO A 123 20.59 2.78 8.26
CA PRO A 123 19.71 2.79 9.43
C PRO A 123 19.00 4.14 9.64
N LEU A 124 19.46 5.19 8.95
CA LEU A 124 18.85 6.52 8.95
C LEU A 124 17.67 6.64 7.97
N CYS A 125 17.51 5.68 7.06
CA CYS A 125 16.32 5.50 6.24
C CYS A 125 15.58 4.28 6.80
N ALA A 126 14.48 4.54 7.51
CA ALA A 126 13.91 3.55 8.39
C ALA A 126 13.29 2.38 7.64
N LYS A 127 13.20 1.25 8.33
CA LYS A 127 12.56 0.03 7.83
C LYS A 127 11.93 -0.72 8.99
N ILE A 128 10.77 -1.28 8.74
CA ILE A 128 10.01 -2.03 9.75
C ILE A 128 9.55 -3.36 9.17
N THR A 129 9.75 -4.42 9.93
CA THR A 129 9.25 -5.76 9.62
C THR A 129 8.35 -6.24 10.74
N PHE A 130 7.09 -6.51 10.41
CA PHE A 130 6.17 -7.21 11.29
C PHE A 130 6.26 -8.70 11.03
N SER A 131 6.43 -9.51 12.07
CA SER A 131 6.24 -10.97 11.96
C SER A 131 4.98 -11.37 12.70
N GLY A 132 4.19 -12.27 12.13
CA GLY A 132 2.86 -12.54 12.65
C GLY A 132 2.12 -13.65 11.93
N ARG A 133 0.78 -13.51 11.90
CA ARG A 133 -0.10 -14.43 11.20
C ARG A 133 -1.05 -13.71 10.25
N LEU A 134 -1.09 -14.10 8.99
CA LEU A 134 -2.08 -13.65 8.03
C LEU A 134 -3.42 -14.30 8.36
N LYS A 135 -4.47 -13.49 8.54
CA LYS A 135 -5.81 -13.95 8.93
C LYS A 135 -6.83 -13.40 7.95
N LEU A 136 -7.62 -14.31 7.35
CA LEU A 136 -8.82 -13.96 6.60
C LEU A 136 -9.87 -13.35 7.55
N LEU A 137 -10.44 -12.21 7.17
CA LEU A 137 -11.58 -11.62 7.88
C LEU A 137 -12.89 -12.13 7.28
N ALA A 138 -13.86 -12.40 8.15
CA ALA A 138 -15.19 -12.77 7.71
C ALA A 138 -15.83 -11.61 6.92
N PRO A 139 -16.39 -11.83 5.72
CA PRO A 139 -16.92 -10.77 4.86
C PRO A 139 -17.97 -9.88 5.54
N ASN A 140 -18.78 -10.47 6.42
CA ASN A 140 -19.87 -9.78 7.12
C ASN A 140 -19.48 -9.29 8.53
N SER A 141 -18.20 -9.35 8.89
CA SER A 141 -17.73 -8.80 10.16
C SER A 141 -17.65 -7.28 10.11
N LYS A 142 -17.89 -6.64 11.27
CA LYS A 142 -17.69 -5.20 11.43
C LYS A 142 -16.27 -4.78 11.07
N GLU A 143 -15.27 -5.53 11.54
CA GLU A 143 -13.86 -5.29 11.24
C GLU A 143 -13.57 -5.40 9.73
N GLY A 144 -14.06 -6.46 9.07
CA GLY A 144 -13.86 -6.66 7.64
C GLY A 144 -14.44 -5.52 6.80
N SER A 145 -15.61 -5.01 7.17
CA SER A 145 -16.25 -3.89 6.48
C SER A 145 -15.46 -2.59 6.61
N VAL A 146 -14.99 -2.28 7.83
CA VAL A 146 -14.15 -1.09 8.10
C VAL A 146 -12.82 -1.19 7.36
N ALA A 147 -12.14 -2.33 7.44
CA ALA A 147 -10.88 -2.58 6.76
C ALA A 147 -11.02 -2.48 5.23
N ARG A 148 -12.09 -3.02 4.65
CA ARG A 148 -12.38 -2.87 3.21
C ARG A 148 -12.56 -1.41 2.81
N GLY A 149 -13.30 -0.64 3.62
CA GLY A 149 -13.47 0.79 3.41
C GLY A 149 -12.13 1.52 3.38
N ALA A 150 -11.31 1.32 4.40
CA ALA A 150 -9.97 1.91 4.50
C ALA A 150 -9.03 1.48 3.37
N LEU A 151 -9.15 0.24 2.88
CA LEU A 151 -8.41 -0.25 1.72
C LEU A 151 -8.84 0.47 0.43
N PHE A 152 -10.14 0.65 0.21
CA PHE A 152 -10.66 1.29 -1.00
C PHE A 152 -10.50 2.82 -0.98
N GLU A 153 -10.41 3.41 0.20
CA GLU A 153 -10.04 4.81 0.36
C GLU A 153 -8.57 5.03 -0.02
N LYS A 154 -7.66 4.20 0.52
CA LYS A 154 -6.22 4.30 0.23
C LYS A 154 -5.85 3.81 -1.17
N HIS A 155 -6.60 2.86 -1.73
CA HIS A 155 -6.38 2.25 -3.06
C HIS A 155 -7.69 2.22 -3.87
N PRO A 156 -8.12 3.33 -4.49
CA PRO A 156 -9.42 3.42 -5.17
C PRO A 156 -9.68 2.38 -6.25
N GLN A 157 -8.63 1.92 -6.92
CA GLN A 157 -8.67 0.90 -7.97
C GLN A 157 -9.19 -0.47 -7.48
N PHE A 158 -9.06 -0.77 -6.19
CA PHE A 158 -9.52 -2.04 -5.61
C PHE A 158 -11.03 -2.27 -5.75
N ARG A 159 -11.83 -1.21 -5.88
CA ARG A 159 -13.28 -1.33 -6.12
C ARG A 159 -13.59 -2.07 -7.43
N GLY A 160 -12.72 -1.96 -8.43
CA GLY A 160 -12.90 -2.59 -9.74
C GLY A 160 -12.35 -4.02 -9.85
N PHE A 161 -11.52 -4.45 -8.90
CA PHE A 161 -10.84 -5.75 -8.98
C PHE A 161 -11.77 -6.97 -9.05
N PRO A 162 -12.87 -7.04 -8.28
CA PRO A 162 -13.83 -8.15 -8.40
C PRO A 162 -14.46 -8.30 -9.79
N LEU A 163 -14.50 -7.23 -10.58
CA LEU A 163 -15.06 -7.25 -11.94
C LEU A 163 -14.08 -7.82 -12.97
N GLN A 164 -12.80 -8.01 -12.61
CA GLN A 164 -11.73 -8.30 -13.58
C GLN A 164 -11.33 -9.78 -13.63
N ASN A 165 -11.41 -10.50 -12.51
CA ASN A 165 -11.42 -11.97 -12.36
C ASN A 165 -10.94 -12.34 -10.95
N GLY A 166 -11.78 -13.03 -10.17
CA GLY A 166 -11.38 -13.64 -8.90
C GLY A 166 -12.16 -13.15 -7.69
N THR A 167 -12.18 -13.99 -6.65
CA THR A 167 -12.82 -13.67 -5.38
C THR A 167 -11.82 -12.94 -4.49
N PHE A 168 -12.03 -11.64 -4.29
CA PHE A 168 -11.20 -10.84 -3.40
C PHE A 168 -11.75 -10.81 -1.98
N ASN A 169 -10.87 -11.03 -1.01
CA ASN A 169 -11.20 -11.01 0.40
C ASN A 169 -10.25 -10.10 1.19
N VAL A 170 -10.73 -9.64 2.34
CA VAL A 170 -9.91 -8.84 3.25
C VAL A 170 -9.14 -9.75 4.19
N PHE A 171 -7.83 -9.55 4.26
CA PHE A 171 -6.95 -10.20 5.21
C PHE A 171 -6.36 -9.16 6.15
N LYS A 172 -5.93 -9.59 7.33
CA LYS A 172 -5.11 -8.77 8.25
C LYS A 172 -3.86 -9.51 8.67
N LEU A 173 -2.81 -8.76 8.98
CA LEU A 173 -1.66 -9.30 9.70
C LEU A 173 -1.87 -9.16 11.22
N VAL A 174 -2.03 -10.30 11.90
CA VAL A 174 -1.97 -10.36 13.36
C VAL A 174 -0.51 -10.30 13.79
N ILE A 175 -0.05 -9.12 14.19
CA ILE A 175 1.34 -8.85 14.58
C ILE A 175 1.71 -9.64 15.85
N LYS A 176 2.89 -10.27 15.84
CA LYS A 176 3.46 -11.01 16.97
C LYS A 176 4.82 -10.47 17.41
N SER A 177 5.60 -9.92 16.50
CA SER A 177 6.82 -9.19 16.82
C SER A 177 7.08 -8.11 15.79
N ILE A 178 7.88 -7.12 16.20
CA ILE A 178 8.23 -5.95 15.41
C ILE A 178 9.75 -5.84 15.40
N PHE A 179 10.31 -5.69 14.21
CA PHE A 179 11.71 -5.33 14.02
C PHE A 179 11.75 -3.96 13.35
N LEU A 180 12.25 -2.95 14.06
CA LEU A 180 12.36 -1.58 13.57
C LEU A 180 13.83 -1.18 13.52
N VAL A 181 14.23 -0.57 12.41
CA VAL A 181 15.51 0.14 12.29
C VAL A 181 15.20 1.55 11.85
N ASN A 182 15.43 2.53 12.73
CA ASN A 182 15.22 3.97 12.47
C ASN A 182 16.32 4.87 13.08
N LEU A 183 17.30 4.26 13.74
CA LEU A 183 18.48 4.88 14.36
C LEU A 183 19.71 4.02 14.09
N ALA A 184 20.89 4.63 14.15
CA ALA A 184 22.13 3.87 14.31
C ALA A 184 22.09 3.08 15.64
N ALA A 185 22.72 1.91 15.66
CA ALA A 185 22.68 0.97 16.78
C ALA A 185 23.01 1.62 18.15
N PRO A 186 22.44 1.13 19.28
CA PRO A 186 21.64 -0.10 19.39
C PRO A 186 20.16 0.10 19.03
N GLN A 187 19.58 -0.93 18.41
CA GLN A 187 18.15 -0.97 18.14
C GLN A 187 17.38 -1.07 19.46
N ARG A 188 16.36 -0.24 19.64
CA ARG A 188 15.43 -0.38 20.77
C ARG A 188 14.41 -1.47 20.43
N ASN A 189 14.18 -2.39 21.37
CA ASN A 189 13.12 -3.39 21.21
C ASN A 189 11.75 -2.70 21.33
N LEU A 190 10.99 -2.65 20.23
CA LEU A 190 9.61 -2.17 20.20
C LEU A 190 8.67 -3.35 20.40
N THR A 191 7.87 -3.33 21.46
CA THR A 191 6.85 -4.35 21.70
C THR A 191 5.58 -4.09 20.88
N VAL A 192 4.78 -5.13 20.69
CA VAL A 192 3.48 -5.02 20.01
C VAL A 192 2.51 -4.13 20.80
N GLU A 193 2.59 -4.15 22.13
CA GLU A 193 1.75 -3.35 23.00
C GLU A 193 2.07 -1.85 22.86
N GLU A 194 3.33 -1.47 22.98
CA GLU A 194 3.77 -0.07 22.80
C GLU A 194 3.35 0.48 21.43
N TYR A 195 3.50 -0.34 20.37
CA TYR A 195 3.09 0.03 19.02
C TYR A 195 1.60 0.37 18.90
N TYR A 196 0.72 -0.41 19.53
CA TYR A 196 -0.72 -0.16 19.47
C TYR A 196 -1.18 0.95 20.43
N LEU A 197 -0.48 1.15 21.55
CA LEU A 197 -0.77 2.26 22.48
C LEU A 197 -0.39 3.63 21.90
N ALA A 198 0.62 3.69 21.04
CA ALA A 198 0.99 4.91 20.36
C ALA A 198 -0.11 5.41 19.41
N LYS A 199 -0.22 6.74 19.26
CA LYS A 199 -1.07 7.36 18.24
C LYS A 199 -0.15 8.00 17.21
N SER A 200 -0.34 7.67 15.93
CA SER A 200 0.31 8.42 14.86
C SER A 200 -0.40 9.75 14.68
N THR A 201 0.32 10.84 14.91
CA THR A 201 -0.13 12.20 14.61
C THR A 201 -0.51 12.38 13.14
#